data_AF-A0A4P6K544-F1
#
_entry.id   AF-A0A4P6K544-F1
#
_cell.length_a   1.000
_cell.length_b   1.000
_cell.length_c   1.000
_cell.angle_alpha   90.00
_cell.angle_beta   90.00
_cell.angle_gamma   90.00
#
_symmetry.space_group_name_H-M   'P 1'
#
loop_
_entity.id
_entity.type
_entity.pdbx_description
1 polymer ?
#
loop_
_entity_poly.entity_id
_entity_poly.type
_entity_poly.pdbx_seq_one_letter_code
_entity_poly.pdbx_strand_id
1 'polypeptide(L)' 'MNDASVQSMIFGKTGGHSSTIIDIAWSPNGRYLATTSYDKTVIIWQVDGA' A
#
# COMPACT_ATOMS: atom_id res chain seq x y z
N MET A 1 16.80 24.73 6.72
CA MET A 1 17.29 24.14 5.46
C MET A 1 17.12 22.65 5.58
N ASN A 2 15.99 22.19 5.05
CA ASN A 2 15.46 20.84 5.15
C ASN A 2 16.26 19.95 4.21
N ASP A 3 17.10 19.08 4.77
CA ASP A 3 17.56 17.91 4.03
C ASP A 3 17.28 16.67 4.87
N ALA A 4 16.04 16.20 4.76
CA ALA A 4 15.61 14.89 5.23
C ALA A 4 15.17 14.03 4.04
N SER A 5 15.89 14.18 2.91
CA SER A 5 15.53 13.61 1.60
C SER A 5 15.92 12.13 1.43
N VAL A 6 16.24 11.42 2.52
CA VAL A 6 16.54 9.98 2.45
C VAL A 6 15.70 9.23 3.47
N GLN A 7 14.39 9.17 3.22
CA GLN A 7 13.54 8.11 3.74
C GLN A 7 13.54 6.98 2.72
N SER A 8 14.61 6.17 2.77
CA SER A 8 14.66 4.90 2.05
C SER A 8 13.58 3.97 2.61
N MET A 9 12.75 3.47 1.70
CA MET A 9 11.75 2.41 1.88
C MET A 9 12.13 1.41 2.97
N ILE A 10 11.21 1.11 3.89
CA ILE A 10 10.50 -0.17 4.03
C ILE A 10 9.54 -0.09 5.24
N PHE A 11 8.35 -0.66 5.07
CA PHE A 11 7.21 -0.64 6.01
C PHE A 11 6.58 0.75 6.21
N GLY A 12 6.05 1.31 5.13
CA GLY A 12 5.18 2.47 5.20
C GLY A 12 3.99 2.18 6.12
N LYS A 13 4.06 2.73 7.34
CA LYS A 13 2.97 2.89 8.30
C LYS A 13 2.34 1.55 8.76
N THR A 14 2.10 1.43 10.05
CA THR A 14 1.14 0.45 10.60
C THR A 14 -0.31 0.77 10.18
N GLY A 15 -0.52 1.33 8.99
CA GLY A 15 -1.72 2.02 8.55
C GLY A 15 -1.99 1.76 7.08
N GLY A 16 -3.09 1.07 6.83
CA GLY A 16 -3.70 1.01 5.50
C GLY A 16 -4.31 2.35 5.10
N HIS A 17 -5.40 2.27 4.35
CA HIS A 17 -6.11 3.45 3.88
C HIS A 17 -6.65 4.32 5.01
N SER A 18 -6.52 5.64 4.84
CA SER A 18 -7.03 6.65 5.77
C SER A 18 -8.50 7.01 5.53
N SER A 19 -9.10 6.40 4.51
CA SER A 19 -10.50 6.55 4.13
C SER A 19 -11.07 5.22 3.62
N THR A 20 -12.34 5.23 3.22
CA THR A 20 -13.06 4.05 2.74
C THR A 20 -12.38 3.47 1.51
N ILE A 21 -12.07 2.17 1.58
CA ILE A 21 -11.63 1.36 0.45
C ILE A 21 -12.80 1.24 -0.51
N ILE A 22 -12.57 1.58 -1.77
CA ILE A 22 -13.61 1.56 -2.81
C ILE A 22 -13.51 0.33 -3.70
N ASP A 23 -12.33 -0.25 -3.83
CA ASP A 23 -12.10 -1.41 -4.68
C ASP A 23 -10.90 -2.24 -4.23
N ILE A 24 -10.94 -3.54 -4.55
CA ILE A 24 -9.88 -4.51 -4.28
C ILE A 24 -9.67 -5.41 -5.51
N ALA A 25 -8.41 -5.69 -5.86
CA ALA A 25 -8.08 -6.56 -6.97
C ALA A 25 -6.94 -7.51 -6.62
N TRP A 26 -7.16 -8.81 -6.80
CA TRP A 26 -6.13 -9.82 -6.64
C TRP A 26 -5.33 -10.00 -7.91
N SER A 27 -4.02 -10.14 -7.75
CA SER A 27 -3.16 -10.65 -8.81
C SER A 27 -3.57 -12.09 -9.18
N PRO A 28 -3.60 -12.46 -10.48
CA PRO A 28 -3.88 -13.84 -10.90
C PRO A 28 -2.91 -14.88 -10.33
N ASN A 29 -1.70 -14.45 -9.95
CA ASN A 29 -0.70 -15.32 -9.33
C ASN A 29 -0.77 -15.36 -7.80
N GLY A 30 -1.73 -14.66 -7.18
CA GLY A 30 -1.95 -14.66 -5.72
C GLY A 30 -0.91 -13.91 -4.88
N ARG A 31 0.18 -13.41 -5.46
CA ARG A 31 1.28 -12.76 -4.72
C ARG A 31 1.03 -11.30 -4.37
N TYR A 32 0.05 -10.67 -5.00
CA TYR A 32 -0.25 -9.26 -4.78
C TYR A 32 -1.74 -9.02 -4.62
N LEU A 33 -2.07 -8.08 -3.76
CA LEU A 33 -3.40 -7.49 -3.61
C LEU A 33 -3.27 -5.99 -3.81
N ALA A 34 -4.09 -5.42 -4.69
CA ALA A 34 -4.21 -3.98 -4.86
C ALA A 34 -5.47 -3.49 -4.15
N THR A 35 -5.36 -2.39 -3.40
CA THR A 35 -6.50 -1.71 -2.77
C THR A 35 -6.52 -0.23 -3.15
N THR A 36 -7.70 0.30 -3.43
CA THR A 36 -7.89 1.73 -3.76
C THR A 36 -8.84 2.38 -2.76
N SER A 37 -8.69 3.68 -2.50
CA SER A 37 -9.47 4.40 -1.48
C SER A 37 -9.79 5.83 -1.87
N TYR A 38 -10.82 6.38 -1.22
CA TYR A 38 -11.16 7.81 -1.30
C TYR A 38 -10.08 8.73 -0.73
N ASP A 39 -9.08 8.19 -0.02
CA ASP A 39 -7.90 8.95 0.40
C ASP A 39 -6.94 9.31 -0.76
N LYS A 40 -7.33 8.97 -1.99
CA LYS A 40 -6.60 9.22 -3.24
C LYS A 40 -5.28 8.44 -3.30
N THR A 41 -5.18 7.33 -2.57
CA THR A 41 -4.04 6.44 -2.61
C THR A 41 -4.43 5.06 -3.13
N VAL A 42 -3.43 4.37 -3.69
CA VAL A 42 -3.48 2.96 -4.05
C VAL A 42 -2.36 2.27 -3.28
N ILE A 43 -2.68 1.17 -2.60
CA ILE A 43 -1.70 0.37 -1.87
C ILE A 43 -1.60 -1.00 -2.53
N ILE A 44 -0.37 -1.42 -2.80
CA ILE A 44 -0.06 -2.77 -3.28
C ILE A 44 0.52 -3.56 -2.11
N TRP A 45 -0.19 -4.61 -1.73
CA TRP A 45 0.20 -5.54 -0.68
C TRP A 45 0.89 -6.73 -1.33
N GLN A 46 2.11 -7.03 -0.90
CA GLN A 46 2.74 -8.31 -1.20
C GLN A 46 2.21 -9.33 -0.19
N VAL A 47 1.66 -10.42 -0.71
CA VAL A 47 1.15 -11.53 0.08
C VAL A 47 2.20 -12.64 -0.02
N ASP A 48 3.05 -12.73 0.99
CA ASP A 48 3.97 -13.85 1.13
C ASP A 48 3.16 -15.05 1.67
N GLY A 49 3.07 -16.11 0.87
CA GLY A 49 2.45 -17.36 1.29
C GLY A 49 3.26 -17.99 2.42
N ALA A 50 2.60 -18.25 3.55
CA ALA A 50 3.18 -18.97 4.69
C ALA A 50 3.49 -20.43 4.34
#